data_AF-A0AAJ8BSF2-F1
#
_entry.id   AF-A0AAJ8BSF2-F1
#
_cell.length_a   1.000
_cell.length_b   1.000
_cell.length_c   1.000
_cell.angle_alpha   90.00
_cell.angle_beta   90.00
_cell.angle_gamma   90.00
#
_symmetry.space_group_name_H-M   'P 1'
#
loop_
_entity.id
_entity.type
_entity.pdbx_description
1 polymer ?
#
loop_
_entity_poly.entity_id
_entity_poly.type
_entity_poly.pdbx_seq_one_letter_code
_entity_poly.pdbx_strand_id
1 'polypeptide(L)'
;MWTTFLSVAAGLASLPLTRAFNNPPGVDIWCGKAYRASNASFNPGGWFEQPSYSSTPLLNLKVRPRMSIYLETDAKGSLLVDTTVSHLVGDPLPVQTSTNYTDQHIHVNIDISADKTPIASITNYTLPLDITKAEIPLSFDDLTPKLTPYTITTTASLSNSITNTTFTTSSELFYLPQRTDGGSATRIDHRTGMLSYIRNQSVTWTPIFPYTYYAQWSLYWDTNTTTLTTFASQGYNVIHIVPTGTLSDTPFPWSTFTPYLTSSDMHNLHLQYDVLFDPTNLTKLTDQVSHIHTHPSLL
;
A
#
# COMPACT_ATOMS: atom_id res chain seq x y z
N MET A 1 -34.47 39.17 -16.26
CA MET A 1 -33.29 38.27 -16.25
C MET A 1 -32.18 39.00 -15.51
N TRP A 2 -31.55 38.34 -14.53
CA TRP A 2 -30.64 38.88 -13.49
C TRP A 2 -31.31 39.20 -12.15
N THR A 3 -31.59 38.16 -11.36
CA THR A 3 -31.55 38.24 -9.88
C THR A 3 -31.52 36.86 -9.21
N THR A 4 -31.63 35.75 -9.95
CA THR A 4 -31.69 34.39 -9.38
C THR A 4 -30.35 33.65 -9.26
N PHE A 5 -29.21 34.31 -9.49
CA PHE A 5 -27.89 33.65 -9.52
C PHE A 5 -26.97 33.90 -8.31
N LEU A 6 -27.42 34.64 -7.28
CA LEU A 6 -26.59 34.99 -6.11
C LEU A 6 -26.89 34.23 -4.82
N SER A 7 -27.87 33.31 -4.83
CA SER A 7 -28.29 32.61 -3.60
C SER A 7 -27.70 31.20 -3.43
N VAL A 8 -26.97 30.67 -4.42
CA VAL A 8 -26.39 29.32 -4.37
C VAL A 8 -24.93 29.33 -3.91
N ALA A 9 -24.22 30.46 -4.02
CA ALA A 9 -22.82 30.57 -3.60
C ALA A 9 -22.62 30.79 -2.08
N ALA A 10 -23.67 31.15 -1.33
CA ALA A 10 -23.58 31.37 0.12
C ALA A 10 -23.82 30.11 0.97
N GLY A 11 -24.26 29.00 0.37
CA GLY A 11 -24.50 27.72 1.06
C GLY A 11 -23.31 26.77 1.13
N LEU A 12 -22.22 27.06 0.41
CA LEU A 12 -21.00 26.25 0.38
C LEU A 12 -19.88 26.78 1.30
N ALA A 13 -20.05 27.97 1.88
CA ALA A 13 -19.11 28.57 2.84
C ALA A 13 -19.40 28.19 4.30
N SER A 14 -20.41 27.35 4.54
CA SER A 14 -20.82 26.86 5.86
C SER A 14 -20.88 25.34 5.94
N LEU A 15 -20.02 24.64 5.19
CA LEU A 15 -19.60 23.33 5.63
C LEU A 15 -18.76 23.55 6.88
N PRO A 16 -19.24 23.20 8.10
CA PRO A 16 -18.33 23.17 9.24
C PRO A 16 -17.18 22.27 8.81
N LEU A 17 -15.94 22.74 9.05
CA LEU A 17 -14.76 21.89 9.10
C LEU A 17 -15.23 20.59 9.76
N THR A 18 -15.32 19.53 8.97
CA THR A 18 -15.83 18.24 9.42
C THR A 18 -15.04 17.92 10.66
N ARG A 19 -15.73 17.89 11.80
CA ARG A 19 -15.09 17.60 13.08
C ARG A 19 -14.53 16.20 12.96
N ALA A 20 -13.22 16.09 12.70
CA ALA A 20 -12.54 14.81 12.62
C ALA A 20 -12.66 14.00 13.94
N PHE A 21 -13.15 14.64 15.01
CA PHE A 21 -13.34 14.06 16.34
C PHE A 21 -14.65 14.54 16.98
N ASN A 22 -15.33 13.65 17.70
CA ASN A 22 -16.61 13.89 18.37
C ASN A 22 -16.47 14.69 19.69
N ASN A 23 -15.70 15.77 19.67
CA ASN A 23 -15.41 16.54 20.88
C ASN A 23 -16.66 17.26 21.43
N PRO A 24 -16.97 17.16 22.73
CA PRO A 24 -18.06 17.93 23.33
C PRO A 24 -17.79 19.45 23.21
N PRO A 25 -18.85 20.29 23.12
CA PRO A 25 -18.69 21.74 23.11
C PRO A 25 -17.87 22.24 24.31
N GLY A 26 -16.89 23.11 24.07
CA GLY A 26 -16.03 23.68 25.11
C GLY A 26 -14.92 22.77 25.63
N VAL A 27 -14.68 21.61 25.00
CA VAL A 27 -13.55 20.73 25.33
C VAL A 27 -12.40 20.97 24.36
N ASP A 28 -11.29 21.48 24.89
CA ASP A 28 -10.02 21.53 24.17
C ASP A 28 -9.50 20.11 23.96
N ILE A 29 -9.03 19.81 22.75
CA ILE A 29 -8.56 18.47 22.38
C ILE A 29 -7.09 18.45 21.96
N TRP A 30 -6.41 17.35 22.27
CA TRP A 30 -5.06 17.04 21.79
C TRP A 30 -5.00 15.57 21.38
N CYS A 31 -4.57 15.30 20.14
CA CYS A 31 -4.56 13.96 19.54
C CYS A 31 -5.90 13.21 19.70
N GLY A 32 -7.02 13.92 19.56
CA GLY A 32 -8.38 13.36 19.70
C GLY A 32 -8.85 13.14 21.13
N LYS A 33 -8.05 13.43 22.16
CA LYS A 33 -8.41 13.28 23.59
C LYS A 33 -8.66 14.63 24.26
N ALA A 34 -9.40 14.64 25.36
CA ALA A 34 -9.55 15.83 26.21
C ALA A 34 -8.17 16.33 26.68
N TYR A 35 -7.85 17.59 26.41
CA TYR A 35 -6.53 18.15 26.69
C TYR A 35 -6.37 18.59 28.15
N ARG A 36 -7.41 19.14 28.76
CA ARG A 36 -7.33 19.65 30.15
C ARG A 36 -7.69 18.56 31.16
N ALA A 37 -6.96 18.53 32.27
CA ALA A 37 -7.20 17.61 33.38
C ALA A 37 -8.61 17.73 34.00
N SER A 38 -9.27 18.89 33.86
CA SER A 38 -10.64 19.12 34.37
C SER A 38 -11.75 18.56 33.48
N ASN A 39 -11.44 18.18 32.24
CA ASN A 39 -12.42 17.63 31.31
C ASN A 39 -12.51 16.11 31.47
N ALA A 40 -13.72 15.57 31.46
CA ALA A 40 -13.92 14.11 31.41
C ALA A 40 -13.49 13.55 30.05
N SER A 41 -13.07 12.28 30.04
CA SER A 41 -12.86 11.53 28.81
C SER A 41 -14.17 11.38 28.03
N PHE A 42 -14.10 11.39 26.70
CA PHE A 42 -15.23 11.18 25.80
C PHE A 42 -14.84 10.21 24.67
N ASN A 43 -15.83 9.65 23.96
CA ASN A 43 -15.55 8.82 22.79
C ASN A 43 -15.08 9.73 21.63
N PRO A 44 -13.83 9.61 21.17
CA PRO A 44 -13.30 10.50 20.15
C PRO A 44 -13.92 10.28 18.75
N GLY A 45 -14.69 9.20 18.55
CA GLY A 45 -15.04 8.74 17.21
C GLY A 45 -13.85 8.06 16.54
N GLY A 46 -13.82 8.03 15.20
CA GLY A 46 -12.71 7.46 14.43
C GLY A 46 -12.63 5.93 14.41
N TRP A 47 -13.66 5.25 14.93
CA TRP A 47 -13.81 3.81 14.79
C TRP A 47 -14.21 3.48 13.36
N PHE A 48 -13.65 2.42 12.79
CA PHE A 48 -14.21 1.84 11.58
C PHE A 48 -15.58 1.26 11.90
N GLU A 49 -16.61 1.68 11.17
CA GLU A 49 -17.94 1.07 11.30
C GLU A 49 -17.87 -0.38 10.82
N GLN A 50 -18.40 -1.30 11.62
CA GLN A 50 -18.52 -2.68 11.21
C GLN A 50 -19.57 -2.78 10.08
N PRO A 51 -19.30 -3.52 8.99
CA PRO A 51 -20.29 -3.76 7.96
C PRO A 51 -21.56 -4.42 8.53
N SER A 52 -22.72 -4.09 7.97
CA SER A 52 -23.98 -4.74 8.34
C SER A 52 -23.96 -6.23 8.01
N TYR A 53 -24.56 -7.03 8.88
CA TYR A 53 -24.69 -8.46 8.66
C TYR A 53 -25.71 -8.75 7.55
N SER A 54 -25.32 -9.55 6.57
CA SER A 54 -26.19 -10.07 5.51
C SER A 54 -26.84 -11.38 5.94
N SER A 55 -28.16 -11.51 5.79
CA SER A 55 -28.88 -12.76 6.07
C SER A 55 -28.55 -13.89 5.08
N THR A 56 -27.99 -13.56 3.91
CA THR A 56 -27.51 -14.51 2.90
C THR A 56 -25.99 -14.53 2.84
N PRO A 57 -25.34 -15.67 2.55
CA PRO A 57 -23.91 -15.70 2.33
C PRO A 57 -23.50 -14.83 1.14
N LEU A 58 -22.31 -14.26 1.22
CA LEU A 58 -21.69 -13.40 0.23
C LEU A 58 -20.37 -14.01 -0.22
N LEU A 59 -20.04 -13.89 -1.50
CA LEU A 59 -18.73 -14.19 -2.05
C LEU A 59 -17.85 -12.95 -1.93
N ASN A 60 -16.85 -13.03 -1.07
CA ASN A 60 -15.80 -12.03 -1.01
C ASN A 60 -14.66 -12.46 -1.95
N LEU A 61 -14.84 -12.20 -3.24
CA LEU A 61 -13.86 -12.50 -4.29
C LEU A 61 -12.76 -11.44 -4.31
N LYS A 62 -11.52 -11.85 -4.06
CA LYS A 62 -10.35 -10.98 -4.19
C LYS A 62 -9.32 -11.64 -5.08
N VAL A 63 -8.83 -10.90 -6.06
CA VAL A 63 -7.71 -11.32 -6.91
C VAL A 63 -6.68 -10.22 -6.94
N ARG A 64 -5.43 -10.56 -6.60
CA ARG A 64 -4.32 -9.61 -6.59
C ARG A 64 -3.01 -10.32 -6.91
N PRO A 65 -2.00 -9.63 -7.47
CA PRO A 65 -0.69 -10.23 -7.64
C PRO A 65 -0.08 -10.63 -6.29
N ARG A 66 0.71 -11.71 -6.25
CA ARG A 66 1.38 -12.14 -5.02
C ARG A 66 2.41 -11.13 -4.52
N MET A 67 3.14 -10.50 -5.42
CA MET A 67 4.06 -9.42 -5.06
C MET A 67 3.40 -8.06 -5.35
N SER A 68 3.66 -7.05 -4.51
CA SER A 68 3.15 -5.69 -4.75
C SER A 68 3.68 -5.07 -6.05
N ILE A 69 4.91 -5.43 -6.43
CA ILE A 69 5.53 -5.12 -7.72
C ILE A 69 6.33 -6.34 -8.21
N TYR A 70 6.49 -6.43 -9.52
CA TYR A 70 7.46 -7.26 -10.21
C TYR A 70 8.37 -6.38 -11.06
N LEU A 71 9.59 -6.83 -11.29
CA LEU A 71 10.56 -6.18 -12.18
C LEU A 71 10.78 -7.02 -13.43
N GLU A 72 11.27 -6.41 -14.50
CA GLU A 72 11.53 -7.09 -15.77
C GLU A 72 12.42 -8.34 -15.64
N THR A 73 13.24 -8.40 -14.59
CA THR A 73 14.13 -9.51 -14.28
C THR A 73 13.45 -10.66 -13.53
N ASP A 74 12.22 -10.48 -13.03
CA ASP A 74 11.41 -11.57 -12.47
C ASP A 74 10.96 -12.49 -13.61
N ALA A 75 11.35 -13.77 -13.57
CA ALA A 75 11.04 -14.72 -14.64
C ALA A 75 9.55 -15.09 -14.75
N LYS A 76 8.81 -15.00 -13.64
CA LYS A 76 7.38 -15.32 -13.54
C LYS A 76 6.82 -14.79 -12.22
N GLY A 77 5.50 -14.66 -12.17
CA GLY A 77 4.77 -14.29 -10.97
C GLY A 77 3.65 -15.25 -10.64
N SER A 78 2.79 -14.80 -9.73
CA SER A 78 1.52 -15.46 -9.45
C SER A 78 0.47 -14.46 -8.98
N LEU A 79 -0.78 -14.88 -9.07
CA LEU A 79 -1.95 -14.21 -8.51
C LEU A 79 -2.46 -14.98 -7.30
N LEU A 80 -2.87 -14.26 -6.28
CA LEU A 80 -3.57 -14.80 -5.12
C LEU A 80 -5.07 -14.58 -5.32
N VAL A 81 -5.84 -15.65 -5.20
CA VAL A 81 -7.29 -15.67 -5.30
C VAL A 81 -7.89 -16.08 -3.97
N ASP A 82 -8.78 -15.24 -3.44
CA ASP A 82 -9.63 -15.54 -2.29
C ASP A 82 -11.06 -15.74 -2.80
N THR A 83 -11.69 -16.85 -2.42
CA THR A 83 -13.11 -17.17 -2.70
C THR A 83 -13.90 -17.32 -1.40
N THR A 84 -13.52 -16.54 -0.39
CA THR A 84 -14.07 -16.61 0.97
C THR A 84 -15.57 -16.37 0.99
N VAL A 85 -16.29 -17.14 1.81
CA VAL A 85 -17.69 -16.90 2.08
C VAL A 85 -17.82 -16.02 3.32
N SER A 86 -18.58 -14.94 3.22
CA SER A 86 -18.74 -13.96 4.30
C SER A 86 -20.19 -13.56 4.46
N HIS A 87 -20.56 -13.08 5.65
CA HIS A 87 -21.85 -12.39 5.88
C HIS A 87 -21.67 -10.89 6.07
N LEU A 88 -20.45 -10.36 5.89
CA LEU A 88 -20.15 -8.95 6.15
C LEU A 88 -19.76 -8.18 4.89
N VAL A 89 -19.09 -8.84 3.94
CA VAL A 89 -18.55 -8.21 2.73
C VAL A 89 -18.64 -9.14 1.54
N GLY A 90 -18.78 -8.57 0.34
CA GLY A 90 -18.82 -9.31 -0.91
C GLY A 90 -20.17 -9.23 -1.62
N ASP A 91 -20.32 -10.06 -2.66
CA ASP A 91 -21.50 -10.10 -3.51
C ASP A 91 -22.42 -11.26 -3.13
N PRO A 92 -23.75 -11.17 -3.30
CA PRO A 92 -24.68 -12.26 -2.98
C PRO A 92 -24.28 -13.60 -3.61
N LEU A 93 -24.13 -14.63 -2.78
CA LEU A 93 -23.70 -15.96 -3.19
C LEU A 93 -24.90 -16.93 -3.22
N PRO A 94 -25.42 -17.31 -4.40
CA PRO A 94 -26.63 -18.13 -4.53
C PRO A 94 -26.32 -19.62 -4.36
N VAL A 95 -26.08 -20.02 -3.11
CA VAL A 95 -25.72 -21.38 -2.73
C VAL A 95 -26.73 -21.96 -1.74
N GLN A 96 -26.96 -23.27 -1.81
CA GLN A 96 -27.73 -23.98 -0.80
C GLN A 96 -26.94 -24.06 0.50
N THR A 97 -27.50 -23.49 1.56
CA THR A 97 -26.89 -23.40 2.90
C THR A 97 -26.62 -24.75 3.57
N SER A 98 -27.19 -25.84 3.07
CA SER A 98 -27.02 -27.19 3.61
C SER A 98 -25.78 -27.93 3.10
N THR A 99 -24.98 -27.32 2.23
CA THR A 99 -23.77 -27.93 1.66
C THR A 99 -22.53 -27.24 2.22
N ASN A 100 -21.45 -28.00 2.45
CA ASN A 100 -20.16 -27.38 2.75
C ASN A 100 -19.74 -26.55 1.54
N TYR A 101 -19.39 -25.28 1.75
CA TYR A 101 -19.01 -24.39 0.66
C TYR A 101 -17.81 -24.94 -0.13
N THR A 102 -16.86 -25.58 0.55
CA THR A 102 -15.67 -26.18 -0.08
C THR A 102 -15.96 -27.30 -1.08
N ASP A 103 -17.15 -27.92 -1.02
CA ASP A 103 -17.55 -28.94 -2.01
C ASP A 103 -18.03 -28.29 -3.33
N GLN A 104 -18.36 -27.00 -3.28
CA GLN A 104 -18.74 -26.21 -4.44
C GLN A 104 -17.52 -25.56 -5.07
N HIS A 105 -17.56 -25.46 -6.39
CA HIS A 105 -16.45 -24.97 -7.18
C HIS A 105 -16.87 -23.75 -8.00
N ILE A 106 -15.97 -22.78 -8.09
CA ILE A 106 -16.10 -21.60 -8.92
C ILE A 106 -15.06 -21.65 -10.03
N HIS A 107 -15.49 -21.34 -11.25
CA HIS A 107 -14.61 -21.24 -12.41
C HIS A 107 -14.12 -19.81 -12.55
N VAL A 108 -12.82 -19.62 -12.73
CA VAL A 108 -12.17 -18.31 -12.75
C VAL A 108 -11.46 -18.13 -14.08
N ASN A 109 -11.79 -17.03 -14.76
CA ASN A 109 -11.09 -16.52 -15.93
C ASN A 109 -10.51 -15.14 -15.59
N ILE A 110 -9.26 -14.91 -15.98
CA ILE A 110 -8.53 -13.68 -15.66
C ILE A 110 -8.00 -13.10 -16.95
N ASP A 111 -8.36 -11.86 -17.23
CA ASP A 111 -7.90 -11.08 -18.37
C ASP A 111 -6.96 -9.99 -17.91
N ILE A 112 -5.82 -9.86 -18.58
CA ILE A 112 -4.80 -8.84 -18.32
C ILE A 112 -4.81 -7.87 -19.49
N SER A 113 -4.94 -6.59 -19.20
CA SER A 113 -5.05 -5.55 -20.23
C SER A 113 -4.16 -4.34 -19.94
N ALA A 114 -3.73 -3.69 -21.01
CA ALA A 114 -3.08 -2.38 -20.97
C ALA A 114 -4.00 -1.39 -21.68
N ASP A 115 -4.41 -0.32 -21.00
CA ASP A 115 -5.28 0.73 -21.57
C ASP A 115 -6.54 0.16 -22.26
N LYS A 116 -7.17 -0.83 -21.60
CA LYS A 116 -8.34 -1.61 -22.08
C LYS A 116 -8.09 -2.51 -23.29
N THR A 117 -6.85 -2.62 -23.77
CA THR A 117 -6.45 -3.58 -24.80
C THR A 117 -6.06 -4.89 -24.13
N PRO A 118 -6.71 -6.03 -24.45
CA PRO A 118 -6.33 -7.33 -23.90
C PRO A 118 -4.91 -7.72 -24.36
N ILE A 119 -4.09 -8.22 -23.42
CA ILE A 119 -2.71 -8.63 -23.66
C ILE A 119 -2.52 -10.12 -23.40
N ALA A 120 -3.05 -10.62 -22.29
CA ALA A 120 -2.96 -12.01 -21.90
C ALA A 120 -4.23 -12.45 -21.17
N SER A 121 -4.49 -13.75 -21.14
CA SER A 121 -5.58 -14.32 -20.37
C SER A 121 -5.18 -15.65 -19.74
N ILE A 122 -5.76 -15.92 -18.57
CA ILE A 122 -5.62 -17.16 -17.83
C ILE A 122 -7.04 -17.73 -17.69
N THR A 123 -7.29 -18.90 -18.28
CA THR A 123 -8.64 -19.48 -18.38
C THR A 123 -8.71 -20.84 -17.70
N ASN A 124 -9.94 -21.28 -17.41
CA ASN A 124 -10.26 -22.63 -16.93
C ASN A 124 -9.67 -23.00 -15.56
N TYR A 125 -9.41 -22.03 -14.68
CA TYR A 125 -9.08 -22.33 -13.30
C TYR A 125 -10.34 -22.65 -12.53
N THR A 126 -10.30 -23.73 -11.75
CA THR A 126 -11.42 -24.14 -10.91
C THR A 126 -10.94 -24.16 -9.47
N LEU A 127 -11.64 -23.43 -8.60
CA LEU A 127 -11.29 -23.29 -7.19
C LEU A 127 -12.49 -23.69 -6.33
N PRO A 128 -12.27 -24.36 -5.20
CA PRO A 128 -13.28 -24.47 -4.16
C PRO A 128 -13.76 -23.08 -3.70
N LEU A 129 -14.99 -22.99 -3.19
CA LEU A 129 -15.39 -21.85 -2.37
C LEU A 129 -14.76 -21.95 -0.97
N ASP A 130 -14.76 -20.83 -0.27
CA ASP A 130 -14.27 -20.68 1.11
C ASP A 130 -12.78 -20.99 1.30
N ILE A 131 -11.96 -20.62 0.31
CA ILE A 131 -10.50 -20.69 0.41
C ILE A 131 -9.87 -19.31 0.34
N THR A 132 -8.66 -19.21 0.90
CA THR A 132 -7.83 -18.01 0.85
C THR A 132 -6.48 -18.31 0.22
N LYS A 133 -5.92 -17.31 -0.46
CA LYS A 133 -4.56 -17.30 -1.01
C LYS A 133 -4.29 -18.48 -1.95
N ALA A 134 -5.30 -18.90 -2.71
CA ALA A 134 -5.10 -19.86 -3.80
C ALA A 134 -4.18 -19.21 -4.84
N GLU A 135 -3.17 -19.93 -5.29
CA GLU A 135 -2.12 -19.36 -6.13
C GLU A 135 -2.29 -19.81 -7.58
N ILE A 136 -2.47 -18.85 -8.49
CA ILE A 136 -2.54 -19.07 -9.93
C ILE A 136 -1.24 -18.55 -10.56
N PRO A 137 -0.46 -19.39 -11.26
CA PRO A 137 0.74 -18.96 -11.97
C PRO A 137 0.45 -17.85 -12.99
N LEU A 138 1.36 -16.87 -13.08
CA LEU A 138 1.30 -15.76 -14.00
C LEU A 138 2.58 -15.71 -14.82
N SER A 139 2.46 -15.81 -16.15
CA SER A 139 3.59 -15.56 -17.06
C SER A 139 3.71 -14.07 -17.38
N PHE A 140 4.94 -13.62 -17.65
CA PHE A 140 5.26 -12.28 -18.11
C PHE A 140 5.69 -12.22 -19.57
N ASP A 141 5.68 -13.35 -20.29
CA ASP A 141 6.19 -13.44 -21.67
C ASP A 141 5.52 -12.45 -22.65
N ASP A 142 4.22 -12.19 -22.46
CA ASP A 142 3.43 -11.27 -23.29
C ASP A 142 3.39 -9.83 -22.73
N LEU A 143 4.03 -9.57 -21.58
CA LEU A 143 4.02 -8.27 -20.92
C LEU A 143 5.31 -7.50 -21.21
N THR A 144 5.17 -6.21 -21.47
CA THR A 144 6.29 -5.26 -21.60
C THR A 144 6.42 -4.47 -20.31
N PRO A 145 7.61 -4.41 -19.68
CA PRO A 145 7.81 -3.62 -18.47
C PRO A 145 7.44 -2.15 -18.68
N LYS A 146 6.64 -1.56 -17.79
CA LYS A 146 6.21 -0.16 -17.88
C LYS A 146 5.83 0.42 -16.52
N LEU A 147 5.87 1.75 -16.40
CA LEU A 147 5.54 2.46 -15.16
C LEU A 147 4.03 2.53 -14.87
N THR A 148 3.18 2.40 -15.91
CA THR A 148 1.73 2.34 -15.72
C THR A 148 1.30 0.91 -15.46
N PRO A 149 0.42 0.64 -14.46
CA PRO A 149 0.01 -0.72 -14.17
C PRO A 149 -0.79 -1.35 -15.32
N TYR A 150 -0.76 -2.67 -15.38
CA TYR A 150 -1.74 -3.47 -16.11
C TYR A 150 -3.01 -3.63 -15.28
N THR A 151 -4.16 -3.70 -15.94
CA THR A 151 -5.44 -4.02 -15.28
C THR A 151 -5.69 -5.51 -15.36
N ILE A 152 -5.82 -6.15 -14.20
CA ILE A 152 -6.33 -7.51 -14.06
C ILE A 152 -7.85 -7.41 -13.90
N THR A 153 -8.59 -8.03 -14.81
CA THR A 153 -10.04 -8.25 -14.68
C THR A 153 -10.28 -9.72 -14.45
N THR A 154 -10.90 -10.07 -13.33
CA THR A 154 -11.28 -11.46 -13.05
C THR A 154 -12.78 -11.62 -13.19
N THR A 155 -13.18 -12.61 -13.97
CA THR A 155 -14.55 -13.09 -14.07
C THR A 155 -14.64 -14.47 -13.45
N ALA A 156 -15.41 -14.60 -12.38
CA ALA A 156 -15.65 -15.86 -11.70
C ALA A 156 -17.10 -16.30 -11.91
N SER A 157 -17.31 -17.54 -12.34
CA SER A 157 -18.63 -18.09 -12.65
C SER A 157 -18.92 -19.29 -11.75
N LEU A 158 -20.06 -19.21 -11.06
CA LEU A 158 -20.63 -20.31 -10.29
C LEU A 158 -21.81 -20.88 -11.07
N SER A 159 -21.68 -22.11 -11.54
CA SER A 159 -22.76 -22.86 -12.17
C SER A 159 -23.19 -24.00 -11.25
N ASN A 160 -24.39 -23.90 -10.69
CA ASN A 160 -24.99 -24.94 -9.86
C ASN A 160 -26.41 -25.28 -10.35
N SER A 161 -27.11 -26.17 -9.66
CA SER A 161 -28.48 -26.58 -10.01
C SER A 161 -29.53 -25.47 -9.86
N ILE A 162 -29.17 -24.34 -9.24
CA ILE A 162 -30.07 -23.22 -8.92
C ILE A 162 -29.91 -22.12 -9.96
N THR A 163 -28.67 -21.75 -10.28
CA THR A 163 -28.38 -20.59 -11.13
C THR A 163 -27.00 -20.68 -11.76
N ASN A 164 -26.80 -19.88 -12.79
CA ASN A 164 -25.50 -19.51 -13.30
C ASN A 164 -25.24 -18.04 -12.95
N THR A 165 -24.34 -17.80 -12.00
CA THR A 165 -24.02 -16.46 -11.50
C THR A 165 -22.58 -16.12 -11.78
N THR A 166 -22.35 -14.88 -12.18
CA THR A 166 -21.01 -14.35 -12.51
C THR A 166 -20.66 -13.21 -11.56
N PHE A 167 -19.42 -13.20 -11.11
CA PHE A 167 -18.81 -12.21 -10.25
C PHE A 167 -17.63 -11.59 -10.97
N THR A 168 -17.41 -10.29 -10.76
CA THR A 168 -16.31 -9.57 -11.40
C THR A 168 -15.56 -8.74 -10.37
N THR A 169 -14.24 -8.85 -10.39
CA THR A 169 -13.35 -8.00 -9.58
C THR A 169 -12.18 -7.55 -10.43
N SER A 170 -11.54 -6.45 -10.04
CA SER A 170 -10.36 -5.94 -10.72
C SER A 170 -9.25 -5.56 -9.74
N SER A 171 -8.02 -5.66 -10.22
CA SER A 171 -6.83 -5.22 -9.51
C SER A 171 -5.74 -4.77 -10.48
N GLU A 172 -4.65 -4.24 -9.93
CA GLU A 172 -3.53 -3.73 -10.70
C GLU A 172 -2.33 -4.69 -10.61
N LEU A 173 -1.60 -4.80 -11.73
CA LEU A 173 -0.32 -5.50 -11.83
C LEU A 173 0.77 -4.50 -12.23
N PHE A 174 1.71 -4.28 -11.33
CA PHE A 174 2.91 -3.48 -11.58
C PHE A 174 4.04 -4.41 -12.04
N TYR A 175 4.34 -4.38 -13.34
CA TYR A 175 5.51 -5.03 -13.95
C TYR A 175 6.42 -3.95 -14.51
N LEU A 176 7.46 -3.60 -13.75
CA LEU A 176 8.24 -2.38 -13.92
C LEU A 176 9.60 -2.67 -14.58
N PRO A 177 10.19 -1.71 -15.31
CA PRO A 177 11.57 -1.83 -15.78
C PRO A 177 12.56 -1.96 -14.62
N GLN A 178 13.69 -2.61 -14.85
CA GLN A 178 14.78 -2.64 -13.88
C GLN A 178 15.35 -1.23 -13.71
N ARG A 179 15.66 -0.87 -12.47
CA ARG A 179 16.35 0.40 -12.19
C ARG A 179 17.80 0.34 -12.67
N THR A 180 18.20 1.33 -13.46
CA THR A 180 19.59 1.51 -13.95
C THR A 180 20.27 2.74 -13.36
N ASP A 181 19.56 3.51 -12.53
CA ASP A 181 19.99 4.78 -11.94
C ASP A 181 20.70 4.60 -10.58
N GLY A 182 20.89 3.37 -10.13
CA GLY A 182 21.60 3.03 -8.90
C GLY A 182 20.73 2.91 -7.65
N GLY A 183 19.43 3.22 -7.74
CA GLY A 183 18.55 3.16 -6.58
C GLY A 183 18.13 1.73 -6.18
N SER A 184 17.05 1.65 -5.40
CA SER A 184 16.48 0.41 -4.87
C SER A 184 15.04 0.20 -5.33
N ALA A 185 14.54 -1.02 -5.16
CA ALA A 185 13.12 -1.32 -5.25
C ALA A 185 12.73 -2.26 -4.11
N THR A 186 11.57 -2.02 -3.52
CA THR A 186 11.03 -2.79 -2.40
C THR A 186 9.69 -3.39 -2.81
N ARG A 187 9.43 -4.63 -2.40
CA ARG A 187 8.15 -5.29 -2.62
C ARG A 187 7.65 -6.01 -1.38
N ILE A 188 6.34 -6.13 -1.30
CA ILE A 188 5.61 -6.88 -0.26
C ILE A 188 5.13 -8.20 -0.87
N ASP A 189 5.39 -9.32 -0.20
CA ASP A 189 4.70 -10.59 -0.50
C ASP A 189 3.32 -10.56 0.17
N HIS A 190 2.28 -10.40 -0.63
CA HIS A 190 0.88 -10.38 -0.22
C HIS A 190 0.39 -11.67 0.44
N ARG A 191 1.11 -12.79 0.27
CA ARG A 191 0.78 -14.08 0.89
C ARG A 191 1.26 -14.13 2.34
N THR A 192 2.47 -13.66 2.60
CA THR A 192 3.18 -13.80 3.89
C THR A 192 3.31 -12.50 4.68
N GLY A 193 3.20 -11.35 4.02
CA GLY A 193 3.49 -10.02 4.57
C GLY A 193 4.97 -9.66 4.59
N MET A 194 5.85 -10.53 4.08
CA MET A 194 7.30 -10.30 4.11
C MET A 194 7.71 -9.19 3.13
N LEU A 195 8.68 -8.37 3.53
CA LEU A 195 9.34 -7.40 2.68
C LEU A 195 10.57 -8.01 2.01
N SER A 196 10.84 -7.60 0.77
CA SER A 196 12.11 -7.87 0.12
C SER A 196 12.52 -6.68 -0.74
N TYR A 197 13.83 -6.51 -0.91
CA TYR A 197 14.39 -5.40 -1.67
C TYR A 197 15.42 -5.89 -2.69
N ILE A 198 15.62 -5.08 -3.71
CA ILE A 198 16.81 -5.08 -4.55
C ILE A 198 17.49 -3.71 -4.46
N ARG A 199 18.79 -3.69 -4.70
CA ARG A 199 19.62 -2.49 -4.60
C ARG A 199 20.61 -2.44 -5.75
N ASN A 200 20.94 -1.24 -6.23
CA ASN A 200 21.83 -1.03 -7.36
C ASN A 200 21.35 -1.84 -8.59
N GLN A 201 22.27 -2.53 -9.26
CA GLN A 201 22.01 -3.37 -10.42
C GLN A 201 21.71 -4.84 -10.04
N SER A 202 21.42 -5.12 -8.76
CA SER A 202 21.06 -6.48 -8.34
C SER A 202 19.72 -6.89 -8.92
N VAL A 203 19.65 -8.15 -9.36
CA VAL A 203 18.42 -8.81 -9.83
C VAL A 203 17.89 -9.83 -8.83
N THR A 204 18.55 -9.95 -7.66
CA THR A 204 18.17 -10.91 -6.62
C THR A 204 17.48 -10.21 -5.47
N TRP A 205 16.22 -10.55 -5.26
CA TRP A 205 15.43 -10.08 -4.14
C TRP A 205 15.95 -10.62 -2.81
N THR A 206 16.27 -9.71 -1.89
CA THR A 206 16.74 -10.04 -0.54
C THR A 206 15.62 -9.80 0.46
N PRO A 207 15.19 -10.81 1.24
CA PRO A 207 14.18 -10.60 2.27
C PRO A 207 14.73 -9.69 3.38
N ILE A 208 13.86 -8.86 3.94
CA ILE A 208 14.19 -7.98 5.06
C ILE A 208 13.10 -8.04 6.12
N PHE A 209 13.53 -8.19 7.37
CA PHE A 209 12.73 -7.88 8.54
C PHE A 209 13.28 -6.56 9.12
N PRO A 210 12.55 -5.44 9.02
CA PRO A 210 13.02 -4.16 9.54
C PRO A 210 13.28 -4.22 11.04
N TYR A 211 14.55 -4.13 11.42
CA TYR A 211 14.99 -3.90 12.78
C TYR A 211 15.57 -2.50 12.86
N THR A 212 14.76 -1.61 13.42
CA THR A 212 14.90 -0.16 13.26
C THR A 212 14.91 0.60 14.57
N TYR A 213 15.37 1.84 14.49
CA TYR A 213 15.24 2.85 15.53
C TYR A 213 14.81 4.18 14.93
N TYR A 214 14.08 4.97 15.71
CA TYR A 214 13.67 6.32 15.32
C TYR A 214 14.80 7.29 15.63
N ALA A 215 15.47 7.77 14.59
CA ALA A 215 16.69 8.55 14.71
C ALA A 215 16.42 10.04 14.41
N GLN A 216 16.46 10.85 15.46
CA GLN A 216 16.36 12.30 15.34
C GLN A 216 17.62 12.88 14.68
N TRP A 217 17.41 13.79 13.73
CA TRP A 217 18.47 14.52 13.05
C TRP A 217 19.54 15.06 14.00
N SER A 218 19.11 15.93 14.93
CA SER A 218 20.00 16.68 15.83
C SER A 218 20.67 15.86 16.96
N LEU A 219 20.34 14.57 17.08
CA LEU A 219 20.89 13.71 18.14
C LEU A 219 21.84 12.66 17.58
N TYR A 220 21.51 12.10 16.41
CA TYR A 220 22.19 10.91 15.89
C TYR A 220 22.77 11.08 14.49
N TRP A 221 22.33 12.10 13.74
CA TRP A 221 22.55 12.21 12.29
C TRP A 221 23.24 13.49 11.83
N ASP A 222 23.38 14.52 12.66
CA ASP A 222 24.18 15.71 12.33
C ASP A 222 25.48 15.81 13.12
N THR A 223 25.78 14.79 13.91
CA THR A 223 26.96 14.73 14.77
C THR A 223 28.18 14.14 14.06
N ASN A 224 28.09 12.88 13.63
CA ASN A 224 29.14 12.19 12.86
C ASN A 224 28.60 10.95 12.14
N THR A 225 28.94 10.77 10.85
CA THR A 225 28.60 9.59 10.04
C THR A 225 28.99 8.24 10.66
N THR A 226 29.95 8.20 11.59
CA THR A 226 30.33 6.98 12.32
C THR A 226 29.21 6.41 13.19
N THR A 227 28.18 7.20 13.53
CA THR A 227 27.00 6.71 14.24
C THR A 227 26.30 5.58 13.48
N LEU A 228 26.29 5.63 12.14
CA LEU A 228 25.72 4.58 11.30
C LEU A 228 26.50 3.27 11.43
N THR A 229 27.82 3.32 11.49
CA THR A 229 28.64 2.11 11.74
C THR A 229 28.30 1.49 13.10
N THR A 230 28.04 2.32 14.12
CA THR A 230 27.58 1.83 15.44
C THR A 230 26.22 1.14 15.34
N PHE A 231 25.23 1.73 14.66
CA PHE A 231 23.93 1.10 14.44
C PHE A 231 24.06 -0.25 13.71
N ALA A 232 24.82 -0.29 12.60
CA ALA A 232 25.07 -1.53 11.87
C ALA A 232 25.71 -2.60 12.77
N SER A 233 26.70 -2.23 13.60
CA SER A 233 27.37 -3.16 14.51
C SER A 233 26.45 -3.74 15.59
N GLN A 234 25.35 -3.04 15.91
CA GLN A 234 24.34 -3.49 16.86
C GLN A 234 23.21 -4.30 16.20
N GLY A 235 23.31 -4.55 14.89
CA GLY A 235 22.37 -5.38 14.14
C GLY A 235 21.18 -4.62 13.55
N TYR A 236 21.11 -3.30 13.70
CA TYR A 236 20.12 -2.49 12.98
C TYR A 236 20.35 -2.60 11.48
N ASN A 237 19.26 -2.71 10.71
CA ASN A 237 19.30 -2.85 9.26
C ASN A 237 18.43 -1.81 8.53
N VAL A 238 17.61 -1.08 9.28
CA VAL A 238 16.79 0.06 8.83
C VAL A 238 16.97 1.18 9.85
N ILE A 239 16.99 2.42 9.39
CA ILE A 239 16.92 3.63 10.21
C ILE A 239 15.77 4.47 9.69
N HIS A 240 14.87 4.87 10.58
CA HIS A 240 13.84 5.86 10.28
C HIS A 240 14.36 7.22 10.73
N ILE A 241 14.74 8.06 9.76
CA ILE A 241 15.27 9.39 10.04
C ILE A 241 14.16 10.43 10.09
N VAL A 242 14.23 11.31 11.09
CA VAL A 242 13.22 12.35 11.28
C VAL A 242 13.86 13.73 11.41
N PRO A 243 13.34 14.73 10.66
CA PRO A 243 13.78 16.10 10.79
C PRO A 243 13.38 16.66 12.16
N THR A 244 14.27 17.39 12.80
CA THR A 244 14.01 18.03 14.10
C THR A 244 13.66 19.50 13.91
N GLY A 245 12.96 20.12 14.87
CA GLY A 245 12.58 21.54 14.80
C GLY A 245 13.74 22.54 14.76
N THR A 246 14.99 22.08 14.89
CA THR A 246 16.21 22.86 14.64
C THR A 246 16.46 23.09 13.15
N LEU A 247 15.84 22.29 12.29
CA LEU A 247 15.86 22.40 10.84
C LEU A 247 14.71 23.33 10.44
N SER A 248 15.04 24.60 10.20
CA SER A 248 14.08 25.68 9.97
C SER A 248 13.15 25.40 8.79
N ASP A 249 13.61 25.61 7.56
CA ASP A 249 12.80 25.62 6.33
C ASP A 249 13.14 24.50 5.33
N THR A 250 14.11 23.64 5.70
CA THR A 250 14.55 22.46 4.95
C THR A 250 14.34 21.17 5.75
N PRO A 251 13.94 20.04 5.11
CA PRO A 251 13.86 18.75 5.78
C PRO A 251 15.22 18.28 6.29
N PHE A 252 16.26 18.35 5.46
CA PHE A 252 17.64 18.01 5.82
C PHE A 252 18.59 18.88 4.99
N PRO A 253 19.68 19.44 5.56
CA PRO A 253 20.69 20.11 4.76
C PRO A 253 21.44 19.10 3.89
N TRP A 254 21.30 19.19 2.56
CA TRP A 254 21.84 18.17 1.64
C TRP A 254 23.35 17.96 1.74
N SER A 255 24.11 19.03 2.00
CA SER A 255 25.57 18.96 2.16
C SER A 255 26.02 18.11 3.35
N THR A 256 25.23 18.08 4.44
CA THR A 256 25.52 17.27 5.62
C THR A 256 24.80 15.93 5.57
N PHE A 257 23.69 15.81 4.85
CA PHE A 257 22.93 14.56 4.72
C PHE A 257 23.54 13.58 3.71
N THR A 258 24.08 14.07 2.59
CA THR A 258 24.67 13.22 1.53
C THR A 258 25.76 12.25 2.02
N PRO A 259 26.68 12.66 2.93
CA PRO A 259 27.64 11.73 3.52
C PRO A 259 27.00 10.55 4.27
N TYR A 260 25.83 10.75 4.90
CA TYR A 260 25.12 9.67 5.60
C TYR A 260 24.37 8.74 4.64
N LEU A 261 23.83 9.26 3.53
CA LEU A 261 23.28 8.43 2.46
C LEU A 261 24.38 7.51 1.90
N THR A 262 25.55 8.09 1.60
CA THR A 262 26.72 7.35 1.11
C THR A 262 27.20 6.28 2.12
N SER A 263 27.23 6.63 3.40
CA SER A 263 27.60 5.68 4.46
C SER A 263 26.58 4.54 4.60
N SER A 264 25.28 4.85 4.52
CA SER A 264 24.19 3.87 4.53
C SER A 264 24.31 2.88 3.36
N ASP A 265 24.61 3.38 2.17
CA ASP A 265 24.83 2.57 0.97
C ASP A 265 25.98 1.55 1.17
N MET A 266 27.08 1.98 1.80
CA MET A 266 28.25 1.14 2.09
C MET A 266 27.97 0.09 3.18
N HIS A 267 27.21 0.44 4.21
CA HIS A 267 26.97 -0.43 5.37
C HIS A 267 25.74 -1.33 5.26
N ASN A 268 25.03 -1.31 4.12
CA ASN A 268 23.76 -2.03 3.94
C ASN A 268 22.71 -1.66 5.00
N LEU A 269 22.74 -0.39 5.43
CA LEU A 269 21.73 0.19 6.28
C LEU A 269 20.68 0.83 5.39
N HIS A 270 19.42 0.46 5.59
CA HIS A 270 18.33 1.03 4.83
C HIS A 270 17.79 2.27 5.53
N LEU A 271 17.24 3.20 4.75
CA LEU A 271 16.68 4.44 5.21
C LEU A 271 15.21 4.47 4.86
N GLN A 272 14.38 4.52 5.90
CA GLN A 272 13.00 4.94 5.75
C GLN A 272 12.99 6.46 5.79
N TYR A 273 12.74 7.08 4.63
CA TYR A 273 12.72 8.53 4.45
C TYR A 273 11.28 9.01 4.22
N ASP A 274 10.81 9.91 5.07
CA ASP A 274 9.48 10.49 4.93
C ASP A 274 9.52 11.80 4.12
N VAL A 275 8.91 11.81 2.95
CA VAL A 275 8.77 13.03 2.12
C VAL A 275 7.57 13.88 2.59
N LEU A 276 7.44 14.04 3.91
CA LEU A 276 6.27 14.66 4.59
C LEU A 276 6.57 16.02 5.24
N PHE A 277 7.77 16.57 5.03
CA PHE A 277 8.17 17.84 5.67
C PHE A 277 7.25 19.02 5.34
N ASP A 278 6.83 19.13 4.08
CA ASP A 278 5.88 20.15 3.62
C ASP A 278 4.93 19.52 2.58
N PRO A 279 3.88 18.81 3.04
CA PRO A 279 3.09 17.91 2.20
C PRO A 279 2.26 18.64 1.13
N THR A 280 2.10 19.96 1.24
CA THR A 280 1.38 20.78 0.25
C THR A 280 2.32 21.41 -0.77
N ASN A 281 3.64 21.31 -0.59
CA ASN A 281 4.64 21.95 -1.43
C ASN A 281 5.35 20.95 -2.35
N LEU A 282 4.80 20.80 -3.56
CA LEU A 282 5.32 19.86 -4.56
C LEU A 282 6.75 20.17 -5.00
N THR A 283 7.18 21.42 -4.97
CA THR A 283 8.56 21.81 -5.30
C THR A 283 9.54 21.23 -4.27
N LYS A 284 9.24 21.35 -2.98
CA LYS A 284 10.06 20.75 -1.91
C LYS A 284 10.02 19.23 -1.92
N LEU A 285 8.89 18.63 -2.28
CA LEU A 285 8.80 17.18 -2.48
C LEU A 285 9.72 16.73 -3.61
N THR A 286 9.65 17.40 -4.76
CA THR A 286 10.47 17.08 -5.94
C THR A 286 11.95 17.24 -5.64
N ASP A 287 12.35 18.32 -4.95
CA ASP A 287 13.72 18.53 -4.51
C ASP A 287 14.24 17.36 -3.67
N GLN A 288 13.48 16.94 -2.65
CA GLN A 288 13.84 15.79 -1.82
C GLN A 288 14.02 14.51 -2.62
N VAL A 289 13.02 14.14 -3.43
CA VAL A 289 13.07 12.92 -4.24
C VAL A 289 14.28 12.95 -5.18
N SER A 290 14.54 14.09 -5.83
CA SER A 290 15.67 14.23 -6.76
C SER A 290 17.03 13.98 -6.11
N HIS A 291 17.19 14.34 -4.83
CA HIS A 291 18.43 14.12 -4.08
C HIS A 291 18.61 12.67 -3.62
N ILE A 292 17.52 11.97 -3.30
CA ILE A 292 17.61 10.66 -2.63
C ILE A 292 17.34 9.46 -3.55
N HIS A 293 16.53 9.62 -4.59
CA HIS A 293 15.96 8.47 -5.31
C HIS A 293 17.01 7.49 -5.89
N THR A 294 18.19 7.98 -6.27
CA THR A 294 19.29 7.18 -6.83
C THR A 294 20.10 6.42 -5.78
N HIS A 295 19.84 6.62 -4.49
CA HIS A 295 20.56 5.91 -3.42
C HIS A 295 19.99 4.50 -3.21
N PRO A 296 20.84 3.46 -3.19
CA PRO A 296 20.42 2.08 -2.98
C PRO A 296 19.98 1.75 -1.55
N SER A 297 20.26 2.63 -0.59
CA SER A 297 19.85 2.48 0.81
C SER A 297 18.39 2.83 1.08
N LEU A 298 17.62 3.36 0.13
CA LEU A 298 16.19 3.65 0.39
C LEU A 298 15.36 2.36 0.47
N LEU A 299 14.41 2.30 1.41
CA LEU A 299 13.46 1.18 1.56
C LEU A 299 12.02 1.62 1.27
#